data_AF-A0A2B0XYB9-F1
#
_entry.id   AF-A0A2B0XYB9-F1
#
_cell.length_a   1.000
_cell.length_b   1.000
_cell.length_c   1.000
_cell.angle_alpha   90.00
_cell.angle_beta   90.00
_cell.angle_gamma   90.00
#
_symmetry.space_group_name_H-M   'P 1'
#
loop_
_entity.id
_entity.type
_entity.pdbx_description
1 polymer ?
#
loop_
_entity_poly.entity_id
_entity_poly.type
_entity_poly.pdbx_seq_one_letter_code
_entity_poly.pdbx_strand_id
1 'polypeptide(L)' 'MLLKFAMKDFKEEKEFANLSPRTIQSYMATMHEFQIFCSERELIDTRDIREATVKSYLMFG' A
#
# COMPACT_ATOMS: atom_id res chain seq x y z
N MET A 1 -7.32 7.22 -7.75
CA MET A 1 -7.31 7.73 -6.36
C MET A 1 -5.85 7.79 -5.94
N LEU A 2 -5.39 8.73 -5.11
CA LEU A 2 -3.97 8.71 -4.70
C LEU A 2 -3.71 7.50 -3.79
N LEU A 3 -2.61 6.78 -4.01
CA LEU A 3 -2.24 5.58 -3.26
C LEU A 3 -2.22 5.83 -1.74
N LYS A 4 -1.72 6.99 -1.31
CA LYS A 4 -1.70 7.40 0.09
C LYS A 4 -3.10 7.46 0.74
N PHE A 5 -4.13 7.85 -0.03
CA PHE A 5 -5.50 7.91 0.47
C PHE A 5 -6.13 6.51 0.49
N ALA A 6 -5.87 5.70 -0.53
CA ALA A 6 -6.28 4.29 -0.54
C ALA A 6 -5.76 3.52 0.69
N MET A 7 -4.49 3.75 1.07
CA MET A 7 -3.87 3.14 2.25
C MET A 7 -4.50 3.64 3.56
N LYS A 8 -4.85 4.93 3.62
CA LYS A 8 -5.54 5.49 4.79
C LYS A 8 -6.92 4.86 4.95
N ASP A 9 -7.70 4.79 3.89
CA ASP A 9 -9.05 4.20 3.90
C ASP A 9 -8.98 2.72 4.29
N PHE A 10 -8.00 1.98 3.77
CA PHE A 10 -7.75 0.58 4.15
C PHE A 10 -7.44 0.44 5.65
N LYS A 11 -6.58 1.30 6.19
CA LYS A 11 -6.25 1.28 7.62
C LYS A 11 -7.49 1.52 8.48
N GLU A 12 -8.28 2.54 8.15
CA GLU A 12 -9.51 2.88 8.87
C GLU A 12 -10.53 1.73 8.81
N GLU A 13 -10.65 1.05 7.67
CA GLU A 13 -11.48 -0.15 7.53
C GLU A 13 -11.03 -1.28 8.47
N LYS A 14 -9.72 -1.51 8.61
CA LYS A 14 -9.20 -2.57 9.50
C LYS A 14 -9.35 -2.23 10.98
N GLU A 15 -9.22 -0.96 11.33
CA GLU A 15 -9.50 -0.46 12.68
C GLU A 15 -10.99 -0.66 13.02
N PHE A 16 -11.88 -0.29 12.09
CA PHE A 16 -13.33 -0.51 12.25
C PHE A 16 -13.70 -1.99 12.39
N ALA A 17 -12.99 -2.87 11.67
CA ALA A 17 -13.15 -4.32 11.76
C ALA A 17 -12.53 -4.95 13.01
N ASN A 18 -12.02 -4.16 13.97
CA ASN A 18 -11.36 -4.63 15.19
C ASN A 18 -10.17 -5.59 14.95
N LEU A 19 -9.44 -5.42 13.84
CA LEU A 19 -8.19 -6.15 13.66
C LEU A 19 -7.17 -5.74 14.73
N SER A 20 -6.31 -6.68 15.13
CA SER A 20 -5.31 -6.38 16.15
C SER A 20 -4.37 -5.25 15.67
N PRO A 21 -3.97 -4.32 16.55
CA PRO A 21 -3.04 -3.24 16.19
C PRO A 21 -1.74 -3.75 15.57
N ARG A 22 -1.25 -4.90 16.04
CA ARG A 22 -0.04 -5.56 15.50
C ARG A 22 -0.23 -6.04 14.07
N THR A 23 -1.40 -6.58 13.74
CA THR A 23 -1.74 -7.00 12.38
C THR A 23 -1.82 -5.80 11.46
N ILE A 24 -2.53 -4.75 11.88
CA ILE A 24 -2.65 -3.50 11.11
C ILE A 24 -1.26 -2.90 10.87
N GLN A 25 -0.41 -2.85 11.89
CA GLN A 25 0.97 -2.37 11.77
C GLN A 25 1.77 -3.18 10.74
N SER A 26 1.65 -4.52 10.73
CA SER A 26 2.34 -5.34 9.73
C SER A 26 1.86 -5.03 8.31
N TYR A 27 0.56 -4.90 8.09
CA TYR A 27 0.02 -4.53 6.78
C TYR A 27 0.52 -3.15 6.34
N MET A 28 0.47 -2.17 7.23
CA MET A 28 0.90 -0.82 6.91
C MET A 28 2.41 -0.72 6.65
N ALA A 29 3.24 -1.54 7.31
CA ALA A 29 4.67 -1.60 7.03
C ALA A 29 4.93 -2.00 5.57
N THR A 30 4.33 -3.10 5.10
CA THR A 30 4.42 -3.54 3.70
C THR A 30 3.83 -2.52 2.74
N MET A 31 2.67 -1.94 3.06
CA MET A 31 2.07 -0.92 2.18
C MET A 31 2.92 0.36 2.09
N HIS A 32 3.59 0.77 3.17
CA HIS A 32 4.50 1.91 3.15
C HIS A 32 5.73 1.66 2.29
N GLU A 33 6.33 0.47 2.40
CA GLU A 33 7.43 0.07 1.52
C GLU A 33 7.00 0.11 0.05
N PHE A 34 5.84 -0.47 -0.27
CA PHE A 34 5.28 -0.44 -1.62
C PHE A 34 4.98 1.00 -2.11
N GLN A 35 4.48 1.87 -1.22
CA GLN A 35 4.24 3.28 -1.53
C GLN A 35 5.54 3.99 -1.90
N ILE A 36 6.63 3.74 -1.18
CA ILE A 36 7.96 4.31 -1.48
C ILE A 36 8.42 3.83 -2.86
N PHE A 37 8.37 2.51 -3.11
CA PHE A 37 8.72 1.91 -4.40
C PHE A 37 7.95 2.55 -5.57
N CYS A 38 6.65 2.78 -5.40
CA CYS A 38 5.81 3.43 -6.39
C CYS A 38 6.15 4.91 -6.57
N SER A 39 6.43 5.62 -5.46
CA SER A 39 6.73 7.06 -5.48
C SER A 39 8.03 7.37 -6.21
N GLU A 40 9.06 6.53 -6.07
CA GLU A 40 10.33 6.63 -6.83
C GLU A 40 10.13 6.48 -8.35
N ARG A 41 9.00 5.91 -8.77
CA ARG A 41 8.62 5.69 -10.18
C ARG A 41 7.49 6.62 -10.62
N GLU A 42 7.19 7.64 -9.83
CA GLU A 42 6.11 8.61 -10.07
C GLU A 42 4.71 7.97 -10.17
N LEU A 43 4.54 6.75 -9.64
CA LEU A 43 3.26 6.03 -9.61
C LEU A 43 2.46 6.43 -8.37
N ILE A 44 1.78 7.57 -8.46
CA ILE A 44 1.06 8.15 -7.30
C ILE A 44 -0.44 7.80 -7.34
N ASP A 45 -1.05 7.73 -8.52
CA ASP A 45 -2.45 7.36 -8.68
C ASP A 45 -2.61 5.84 -8.77
N THR A 46 -3.56 5.28 -8.03
CA THR A 46 -3.88 3.85 -8.05
C THR A 46 -4.28 3.33 -9.43
N ARG A 47 -4.75 4.21 -10.32
CA ARG A 47 -5.10 3.86 -11.71
C ARG A 47 -3.88 3.54 -12.58
N ASP A 48 -2.70 4.01 -12.19
CA ASP A 48 -1.46 3.79 -12.92
C ASP A 48 -0.70 2.54 -12.42
N ILE A 49 -1.13 1.98 -11.29
CA ILE A 49 -0.59 0.75 -10.72
C ILE A 49 -1.17 -0.43 -11.50
N ARG A 50 -0.28 -1.20 -12.14
CA ARG A 50 -0.64 -2.38 -12.93
C ARG A 50 -0.07 -3.64 -12.32
N GLU A 51 -0.52 -4.79 -12.81
CA GLU A 51 0.05 -6.10 -12.44
C GLU A 51 1.59 -6.12 -12.60
N ALA A 52 2.10 -5.52 -13.67
CA ALA A 52 3.54 -5.40 -13.91
C ALA A 52 4.26 -4.59 -12.80
N THR A 53 3.63 -3.55 -12.26
CA THR A 53 4.16 -2.77 -11.13
C THR A 53 4.29 -3.64 -9.89
N VAL A 54 3.24 -4.41 -9.56
CA VAL A 54 3.23 -5.31 -8.40
C VAL A 54 4.28 -6.42 -8.57
N LYS A 55 4.37 -7.03 -9.75
CA LYS A 55 5.43 -8.01 -10.07
C LYS A 55 6.82 -7.42 -9.88
N SER A 56 7.05 -6.20 -10.37
CA SER A 56 8.33 -5.53 -10.23
C SER A 56 8.70 -5.26 -8.78
N TYR A 57 7.73 -4.94 -7.92
CA TYR A 57 7.96 -4.80 -6.47
C TYR A 57 8.35 -6.13 -5.83
N LEU A 58 7.60 -7.20 -6.13
CA LEU A 58 7.85 -8.53 -5.56
C LEU A 58 9.17 -9.17 -6.01
N MET A 59 9.72 -8.77 -7.15
CA MET A 59 11.05 -9.20 -7.62
C MET A 59 12.20 -8.36 -7.03
N PHE A 60 11.90 -7.17 -6.50
CA PHE A 60 12.89 -6.28 -5.90
C PHE A 60 13.13 -6.59 -4.42
N GLY A 61 12.13 -7.16 -3.73
CA GLY A 61 12.18 -7.55 -2.31
C GLY A 61 12.83 -8.91 -2.04
#